data_AF-A0A4P9VVR5-F1
#
_entry.id   AF-A0A4P9VVR5-F1
#
_cell.length_a   1.000
_cell.length_b   1.000
_cell.length_c   1.000
_cell.angle_alpha   90.00
_cell.angle_beta   90.00
_cell.angle_gamma   90.00
#
_symmetry.space_group_name_H-M   'P 1'
#
loop_
_entity.id
_entity.type
_entity.pdbx_description
1 polymer ?
#
loop_
_entity_poly.entity_id
_entity_poly.type
_entity_poly.pdbx_seq_one_letter_code
_entity_poly.pdbx_strand_id
1 'polypeptide(L)'
;NLKKFEEGIFSDLRNLKPGIDATLEEPRSDFLEVLYKNNCIRTQKKQKVFYWFSVPHDRLFMDALERDLKREALGIDPTTVATHPMAM
;
A
#
# COMPACT_ATOMS: atom_id res chain seq x y z
N ASN A 1 13.99 -7.34 1.43
CA ASN A 1 13.72 -6.87 0.04
C ASN A 1 12.67 -5.75 0.08
N LEU A 2 13.00 -4.56 0.61
CA LEU A 2 11.98 -3.55 0.95
C LEU A 2 11.22 -3.00 -0.27
N LYS A 3 11.91 -2.72 -1.38
CA LYS A 3 11.26 -2.25 -2.62
C LYS A 3 10.20 -3.19 -3.17
N LYS A 4 10.45 -4.51 -3.14
CA LYS A 4 9.49 -5.53 -3.60
C LYS A 4 8.26 -5.62 -2.70
N PHE A 5 8.44 -5.39 -1.40
CA PHE A 5 7.34 -5.30 -0.45
C PHE A 5 6.47 -4.08 -0.79
N GLU A 6 7.07 -2.89 -0.90
CA GLU A 6 6.37 -1.65 -1.26
C GLU A 6 5.62 -1.80 -2.59
N GLU A 7 6.25 -2.37 -3.62
CA GLU A 7 5.61 -2.65 -4.91
C GLU A 7 4.37 -3.55 -4.79
N GLY A 8 4.45 -4.59 -3.96
CA GLY A 8 3.32 -5.49 -3.67
C GLY A 8 2.17 -4.74 -3.00
N ILE A 9 2.46 -3.99 -1.94
CA ILE A 9 1.48 -3.16 -1.23
C ILE A 9 0.84 -2.14 -2.18
N PHE A 10 1.63 -1.45 -3.01
CA PHE A 10 1.08 -0.52 -4.00
C PHE A 10 0.21 -1.21 -5.04
N SER A 11 0.54 -2.44 -5.43
CA SER A 11 -0.29 -3.23 -6.34
C SER A 11 -1.66 -3.54 -5.73
N ASP A 12 -1.68 -3.97 -4.47
CA ASP A 12 -2.93 -4.28 -3.77
C ASP A 12 -3.78 -3.02 -3.55
N LEU A 13 -3.16 -1.91 -3.15
CA LEU A 13 -3.86 -0.63 -2.99
C LEU A 13 -4.46 -0.14 -4.31
N ARG A 14 -3.79 -0.34 -5.46
CA ARG A 14 -4.36 0.04 -6.76
C ARG A 14 -5.66 -0.68 -7.08
N ASN A 15 -5.89 -1.89 -6.56
CA ASN A 15 -7.11 -2.67 -6.80
C ASN A 15 -8.34 -2.15 -6.03
N LEU A 16 -8.16 -1.27 -5.04
CA LEU A 16 -9.27 -0.69 -4.27
C LEU A 16 -10.23 0.11 -5.16
N LYS A 17 -11.54 0.12 -4.87
CA LYS A 17 -12.50 0.73 -5.80
C LYS A 17 -12.54 2.26 -5.67
N PRO A 18 -12.38 3.03 -6.77
CA PRO A 18 -12.61 4.46 -6.73
C PRO A 18 -14.11 4.73 -6.45
N GLY A 19 -14.39 5.68 -5.54
CA GLY A 19 -15.74 6.03 -5.07
C GLY A 19 -16.15 5.37 -3.75
N ILE A 20 -15.41 4.37 -3.25
CA ILE A 20 -15.68 3.71 -1.96
C ILE A 20 -14.43 3.81 -1.08
N ASP A 21 -13.31 3.29 -1.58
CA ASP A 21 -12.06 3.14 -0.82
C ASP A 21 -11.02 4.20 -1.22
N ALA A 22 -11.24 4.87 -2.35
CA ALA A 22 -10.34 5.85 -2.92
C ALA A 22 -11.10 6.93 -3.69
N THR A 23 -10.53 8.13 -3.76
CA THR A 23 -10.92 9.17 -4.72
C THR A 23 -9.87 9.30 -5.82
N LEU A 24 -10.30 9.74 -7.00
CA LEU A 24 -9.41 10.07 -8.10
C LEU A 24 -9.33 11.58 -8.21
N GLU A 25 -8.27 12.16 -7.65
CA GLU A 25 -8.11 13.60 -7.60
C GLU A 25 -7.54 14.15 -8.90
N GLU A 26 -8.17 15.19 -9.42
CA GLU A 26 -7.71 15.94 -10.58
C GLU A 26 -6.39 16.68 -10.25
N PRO A 27 -5.55 16.97 -11.26
CA PRO A 27 -4.33 17.72 -11.02
C PRO A 27 -4.65 19.10 -10.45
N ARG A 28 -3.84 19.54 -9.47
CA ARG A 28 -4.01 20.83 -8.75
C ARG A 28 -5.38 20.99 -8.04
N SER A 29 -6.03 19.92 -7.59
CA SER A 29 -7.17 20.05 -6.67
C SER A 29 -6.71 20.68 -5.34
N ASP A 30 -7.61 21.41 -4.65
CA ASP A 30 -7.32 22.00 -3.33
C ASP A 30 -6.80 20.94 -2.34
N PHE A 31 -7.33 19.72 -2.42
CA PHE A 31 -6.90 18.62 -1.58
C PHE A 31 -5.46 18.18 -1.88
N LEU A 32 -5.09 18.03 -3.15
CA LEU A 32 -3.69 17.74 -3.52
C LEU A 32 -2.76 18.90 -3.15
N GLU A 33 -3.22 20.15 -3.21
CA GLU A 33 -2.43 21.30 -2.80
C GLU A 33 -2.12 21.25 -1.29
N VAL A 34 -3.11 20.91 -0.47
CA VAL A 34 -2.92 20.71 0.98
C VAL A 34 -1.93 19.57 1.25
N LEU A 35 -2.08 18.43 0.58
CA LEU A 35 -1.15 17.29 0.75
C LEU A 35 0.28 17.66 0.31
N TYR A 36 0.42 18.44 -0.75
CA TYR A 36 1.71 18.91 -1.23
C TYR A 36 2.36 19.89 -0.24
N LYS A 37 1.60 20.85 0.30
CA LYS A 37 2.07 21.80 1.33
C LYS A 37 2.51 21.08 2.61
N ASN A 38 1.86 19.97 2.96
CA ASN A 38 2.21 19.14 4.11
C ASN A 38 3.31 18.09 3.81
N ASN A 39 3.95 18.13 2.64
CA ASN A 39 4.97 17.17 2.21
C ASN A 39 4.50 15.70 2.18
N CYS A 40 3.19 15.46 2.12
CA CYS A 40 2.63 14.11 2.01
C CYS A 40 2.78 13.52 0.59
N ILE A 41 2.88 14.38 -0.42
CA ILE A 41 3.04 14.00 -1.83
C ILE A 41 4.10 14.86 -2.52
N ARG A 42 4.78 14.30 -3.53
CA ARG A 42 5.85 15.00 -4.27
C ARG A 42 5.38 15.70 -5.54
N THR A 43 4.19 15.37 -6.06
CA THR A 43 3.66 15.94 -7.30
C THR A 43 2.17 16.20 -7.15
N GLN A 44 1.65 17.21 -7.84
CA GLN A 44 0.21 17.52 -7.90
C GLN A 44 -0.43 17.00 -9.20
N LYS A 45 0.10 15.88 -9.74
CA LYS A 45 -0.50 15.20 -10.89
C LYS A 45 -1.77 14.49 -10.44
N LYS A 46 -2.60 14.11 -11.42
CA LYS A 46 -3.74 13.23 -11.21
C LYS A 46 -3.27 11.96 -10.49
N GLN A 47 -3.82 11.72 -9.31
CA GLN A 47 -3.44 10.57 -8.50
C GLN A 47 -4.65 10.01 -7.76
N LYS A 48 -4.61 8.69 -7.59
CA LYS A 48 -5.61 7.99 -6.79
C LYS A 48 -5.22 8.13 -5.33
N VAL A 49 -6.05 8.79 -4.53
CA VAL A 49 -5.85 8.96 -3.10
C VAL A 49 -6.77 8.02 -2.36
N PHE A 50 -6.21 7.22 -1.45
CA PHE A 50 -6.94 6.21 -0.69
C PHE A 50 -7.38 6.76 0.66
N TYR A 51 -8.55 6.34 1.12
CA TYR A 51 -8.99 6.61 2.48
C TYR A 51 -8.37 5.57 3.41
N TRP A 52 -7.46 6.00 4.28
CA TRP A 52 -6.74 5.08 5.18
C TRP A 52 -7.69 4.18 5.97
N PHE A 53 -8.79 4.73 6.50
CA PHE A 53 -9.79 3.97 7.26
C PHE A 53 -10.57 2.94 6.42
N SER A 54 -10.65 3.10 5.11
CA SER A 54 -11.35 2.15 4.21
C SER A 54 -10.43 1.05 3.69
N VAL A 55 -9.12 1.16 3.91
CA VAL A 55 -8.19 0.11 3.48
C VAL A 55 -8.45 -1.16 4.32
N PRO A 56 -8.71 -2.32 3.70
CA PRO A 56 -8.88 -3.57 4.42
C PRO A 56 -7.50 -4.09 4.86
N HIS A 57 -6.96 -3.54 5.94
CA HIS A 57 -5.61 -3.82 6.44
C HIS A 57 -5.36 -5.29 6.70
N ASP A 58 -6.33 -6.02 7.26
CA ASP A 58 -6.21 -7.46 7.51
C ASP A 58 -6.00 -8.24 6.21
N ARG A 59 -6.78 -7.88 5.17
CA ARG A 59 -6.64 -8.51 3.85
C ARG A 59 -5.31 -8.15 3.21
N LEU A 60 -4.91 -6.88 3.28
CA LEU A 60 -3.62 -6.42 2.75
C LEU A 60 -2.45 -7.17 3.41
N PHE A 61 -2.53 -7.39 4.72
CA PHE A 61 -1.55 -8.18 5.46
C PHE A 61 -1.55 -9.65 5.03
N MET A 62 -2.72 -10.29 4.95
CA MET A 62 -2.83 -11.68 4.50
C MET A 62 -2.28 -11.89 3.09
N ASP A 63 -2.59 -10.99 2.15
CA ASP A 63 -2.08 -11.05 0.77
C ASP A 63 -0.55 -10.87 0.73
N ALA A 64 0.01 -9.99 1.58
CA ALA A 64 1.45 -9.84 1.73
C ALA A 64 2.12 -11.09 2.32
N LEU A 65 1.53 -11.67 3.37
CA LEU A 65 2.02 -12.88 4.01
C LEU A 65 2.00 -14.08 3.07
N GLU A 66 0.91 -14.27 2.31
CA GLU A 66 0.80 -15.36 1.35
C GLU A 66 1.89 -15.31 0.28
N ARG A 67 2.23 -14.10 -0.20
CA ARG A 67 3.33 -13.92 -1.17
C ARG A 67 4.70 -14.24 -0.59
N ASP A 68 4.95 -13.88 0.66
CA ASP A 68 6.20 -14.22 1.31
C ASP A 68 6.30 -15.73 1.58
N LEU A 69 5.25 -16.38 2.08
CA LEU A 69 5.21 -17.84 2.24
C LEU A 69 5.41 -18.59 0.91
N LYS A 70 4.82 -18.09 -0.19
CA LYS A 70 5.04 -18.64 -1.53
C LYS A 70 6.50 -18.51 -1.98
N ARG A 71 7.18 -17.40 -1.65
CA ARG A 71 8.61 -17.22 -1.95
C ARG A 71 9.47 -18.19 -1.15
N GLU A 72 9.20 -18.32 0.14
CA GLU A 72 9.92 -19.27 1.01
C GLU A 72 9.76 -20.71 0.54
N ALA A 73 8.55 -21.12 0.16
CA ALA A 73 8.28 -22.46 -0.38
C ALA A 73 9.04 -22.74 -1.69
N LEU A 74 9.37 -21.70 -2.46
CA LEU A 74 10.18 -21.78 -3.69
C LEU A 74 11.69 -21.62 -3.42
N GLY A 75 12.11 -21.47 -2.17
CA GLY A 75 13.51 -21.22 -1.79
C GLY A 75 14.01 -19.82 -2.19
N ILE A 76 13.11 -18.88 -2.45
CA ILE A 76 13.42 -17.49 -2.78
C ILE A 76 13.37 -16.66 -1.49
N ASP A 77 14.31 -15.73 -1.32
CA ASP A 77 14.32 -14.82 -0.17
C ASP A 77 12.98 -14.06 -0.01
N PRO A 78 12.35 -14.09 1.17
CA PRO A 78 11.13 -13.35 1.45
C PRO A 78 11.37 -11.83 1.44
N THR A 79 10.29 -11.07 1.33
CA THR A 79 10.37 -9.61 1.32
C THR A 79 10.42 -9.00 2.72
N THR A 80 9.82 -9.69 3.69
CA THR A 80 9.75 -9.33 5.11
C THR A 80 10.33 -10.45 5.99
N VAL A 81 10.68 -10.11 7.24
CA VAL A 81 11.16 -11.06 8.25
C VAL A 81 10.38 -10.77 9.53
N ALA A 82 9.88 -11.81 10.19
CA ALA A 82 9.20 -11.66 11.47
C ALA A 82 10.22 -11.18 12.52
N THR A 83 10.06 -9.93 12.99
CA THR A 83 10.98 -9.33 13.97
C THR A 83 10.65 -9.71 15.41
N HIS A 84 9.46 -10.25 15.67
CA HIS A 84 9.05 -10.85 16.93
C HIS A 84 8.32 -12.17 16.65
N PRO A 85 8.73 -13.30 17.24
CA PRO A 85 7.78 -14.38 17.40
C PRO A 85 6.66 -13.84 18.28
N MET A 86 5.41 -13.97 17.83
CA MET A 86 4.25 -13.86 18.71
C MET A 86 4.47 -14.90 19.80
N ALA A 87 4.99 -14.48 20.96
CA ALA A 87 5.16 -15.35 22.10
C ALA A 87 3.75 -15.81 22.48
N MET A 88 3.51 -17.12 22.31
CA MET A 88 2.28 -17.80 22.72
C MET A 88 2.12 -17.78 24.23
#